data_AF-A0A5C7IBD2-F1
#
_entry.id   AF-A0A5C7IBD2-F1
#
_cell.length_a   1.000
_cell.length_b   1.000
_cell.length_c   1.000
_cell.angle_alpha   90.00
_cell.angle_beta   90.00
_cell.angle_gamma   90.00
#
_symmetry.space_group_name_H-M   'P 1'
#
loop_
_entity.id
_entity.type
_entity.pdbx_description
1 polymer ?
#
loop_
_entity_poly.entity_id
_entity_poly.type
_entity_poly.pdbx_seq_one_letter_code
_entity_poly.pdbx_strand_id
1 'polypeptide(L)' 'MLHGDEGSSSKGTEKPFTTLIATKELRAMGVVCKIVGATSCENAAEKEAFKQAGLDILHEKPLTLAKVNSILEQPQN' A
#
# COMPACT_ATOMS: atom_id res chain seq x y z
N MET A 1 -37.39 36.45 -3.50
CA MET A 1 -36.42 35.77 -2.60
C MET A 1 -35.81 34.63 -3.40
N LEU A 2 -34.58 34.82 -3.89
CA LEU A 2 -33.81 33.79 -4.57
C LEU A 2 -33.31 32.80 -3.50
N HIS A 3 -33.67 31.52 -3.60
CA HIS A 3 -32.91 30.47 -2.88
C HIS A 3 -31.93 29.88 -3.88
N GLY A 4 -30.65 30.08 -3.55
CA GLY A 4 -29.52 29.87 -4.42
C GLY A 4 -29.33 28.42 -4.82
N ASP A 5 -28.92 28.28 -6.08
CA ASP A 5 -28.18 27.16 -6.62
C ASP A 5 -26.87 27.01 -5.84
N GLU A 6 -26.79 26.03 -4.93
CA GLU A 6 -25.51 25.66 -4.32
C GLU A 6 -24.86 24.55 -5.14
N GLY A 7 -24.19 25.00 -6.19
CA GLY A 7 -22.88 24.54 -6.66
C GLY A 7 -22.45 23.15 -6.20
N SER A 8 -22.52 22.22 -7.16
CA SER A 8 -21.82 20.94 -7.18
C SER A 8 -20.35 21.10 -6.78
N SER A 9 -20.01 20.77 -5.53
CA SER A 9 -18.62 20.66 -5.09
C SER A 9 -18.16 19.23 -5.33
N SER A 10 -17.76 18.94 -6.56
CA SER A 10 -16.83 17.85 -6.82
C SER A 10 -15.52 18.19 -6.14
N LYS A 11 -15.44 17.93 -4.82
CA LYS A 11 -14.17 17.90 -4.12
C LYS A 11 -13.37 16.77 -4.77
N GLY A 12 -12.43 17.14 -5.63
CA GLY A 12 -11.35 16.24 -6.02
C GLY A 12 -10.69 15.79 -4.72
N THR A 13 -11.06 14.61 -4.23
CA THR A 13 -10.43 14.01 -3.08
C THR A 13 -9.07 13.57 -3.57
N GLU A 14 -8.08 14.45 -3.46
CA GLU A 14 -6.69 14.06 -3.41
C GLU A 14 -6.58 12.99 -2.32
N LYS A 15 -6.56 11.72 -2.76
CA LYS A 15 -6.49 10.60 -1.83
C LYS A 15 -5.17 10.71 -1.09
N PRO A 16 -5.15 10.59 0.24
CA PRO A 16 -3.89 10.59 0.97
C PRO A 16 -3.00 9.46 0.41
N PHE A 17 -1.83 9.83 -0.11
CA PHE A 17 -0.87 8.91 -0.72
C PHE A 17 -0.12 8.14 0.37
N THR A 18 -0.83 7.26 1.07
CA THR A 18 -0.26 6.35 2.06
C THR A 18 0.17 5.05 1.39
N THR A 19 1.16 4.38 1.97
CA THR A 19 1.69 3.10 1.46
C THR A 19 0.62 2.02 1.30
N LEU A 20 -0.41 2.03 2.16
CA LEU A 20 -1.56 1.15 2.06
C LEU A 20 -2.39 1.41 0.79
N ILE A 21 -2.70 2.68 0.51
CA ILE A 21 -3.45 3.08 -0.68
C ILE A 21 -2.63 2.81 -1.94
N ALA A 22 -1.35 3.15 -1.93
CA ALA A 22 -0.44 2.87 -3.04
C ALA A 22 -0.40 1.37 -3.38
N THR A 23 -0.31 0.49 -2.36
CA THR A 23 -0.31 -0.97 -2.59
C THR A 23 -1.64 -1.45 -3.21
N LYS A 24 -2.78 -0.95 -2.72
CA LYS A 24 -4.10 -1.26 -3.30
C LYS A 24 -4.21 -0.80 -4.75
N GLU A 25 -3.75 0.40 -5.06
CA GLU A 25 -3.79 0.95 -6.41
C GLU A 25 -2.86 0.18 -7.35
N LEU A 26 -1.65 -0.21 -6.91
CA LEU A 26 -0.75 -1.09 -7.68
C LEU A 26 -1.42 -2.41 -8.04
N ARG A 27 -2.08 -3.06 -7.09
CA ARG A 27 -2.83 -4.30 -7.36
C ARG A 27 -4.03 -4.08 -8.28
N ALA A 28 -4.77 -2.98 -8.10
CA ALA A 28 -5.87 -2.62 -8.99
C ALA A 28 -5.41 -2.35 -10.44
N MET A 29 -4.17 -1.89 -10.63
CA MET A 29 -3.54 -1.75 -11.95
C MET A 29 -3.10 -3.08 -12.57
N GLY A 30 -3.31 -4.22 -11.90
CA GLY A 30 -2.95 -5.54 -12.41
C GLY A 30 -1.48 -5.91 -12.19
N VAL A 31 -0.79 -5.23 -11.27
CA VAL A 31 0.58 -5.60 -10.88
C VAL A 31 0.55 -6.98 -10.20
N VAL A 32 1.11 -7.98 -10.89
CA VAL A 32 1.24 -9.37 -10.39
C VAL A 32 2.59 -9.66 -9.76
N CYS A 33 3.59 -8.78 -9.94
CA CYS A 33 4.89 -8.98 -9.34
C CYS A 33 4.82 -8.88 -7.80
N LYS A 34 5.85 -9.42 -7.14
CA LYS A 34 5.92 -9.42 -5.69
C LYS A 34 6.11 -8.00 -5.15
N ILE A 35 5.24 -7.57 -4.24
CA ILE A 35 5.33 -6.29 -3.53
C ILE A 35 5.81 -6.57 -2.11
N VAL A 36 6.98 -6.00 -1.78
CA VAL A 36 7.62 -6.16 -0.47
C VAL A 36 7.68 -4.83 0.27
N GLY A 37 7.18 -4.80 1.50
CA GLY A 37 7.20 -3.65 2.38
C GLY A 37 8.30 -3.75 3.43
N ALA A 38 8.80 -2.61 3.89
CA ALA A 38 9.74 -2.51 5.00
C ALA A 38 9.24 -1.52 6.05
N THR A 39 8.97 -1.99 7.27
CA THR A 39 8.42 -1.17 8.36
C THR A 39 9.36 -1.10 9.56
N SER A 40 9.41 0.06 10.24
CA SER A 40 10.03 0.20 11.57
C SER A 40 9.03 -0.01 12.70
N CYS A 41 7.75 -0.15 12.38
CA CYS A 41 6.68 -0.32 13.36
C CYS A 41 6.34 -1.80 13.54
N GLU A 42 6.29 -2.26 14.79
CA GLU A 42 5.94 -3.64 15.13
C GLU A 42 4.41 -3.84 15.29
N ASN A 43 3.60 -2.82 15.00
CA ASN A 43 2.15 -2.86 15.19
C ASN A 43 1.48 -3.92 14.32
N ALA A 44 0.96 -4.97 14.95
CA ALA A 44 0.29 -6.08 14.28
C ALA A 44 -0.91 -5.64 13.43
N ALA A 45 -1.68 -4.64 13.87
CA ALA A 45 -2.83 -4.15 13.11
C ALA A 45 -2.42 -3.52 11.77
N GLU A 46 -1.28 -2.83 11.76
CA GLU A 46 -0.73 -2.23 10.55
C GLU A 46 -0.22 -3.31 9.59
N LYS A 47 0.44 -4.35 10.13
CA LYS A 47 0.91 -5.50 9.35
C LYS A 47 -0.25 -6.21 8.64
N GLU A 48 -1.37 -6.42 9.34
CA GLU A 48 -2.56 -7.04 8.76
C GLU A 48 -3.23 -6.15 7.70
N ALA A 49 -3.27 -4.83 7.91
CA ALA A 49 -3.78 -3.91 6.90
C ALA A 49 -2.97 -3.98 5.60
N PHE A 50 -1.63 -4.06 5.68
CA PHE A 50 -0.77 -4.21 4.50
C PHE A 50 -1.02 -5.52 3.74
N LYS A 51 -1.20 -6.64 4.45
CA LYS A 51 -1.57 -7.92 3.82
C LYS A 51 -2.90 -7.80 3.08
N GLN A 52 -3.91 -7.17 3.70
CA GLN A 52 -5.21 -6.95 3.06
C GLN A 52 -5.16 -6.02 1.85
N ALA A 53 -4.18 -5.11 1.77
CA ALA A 53 -3.94 -4.29 0.59
C ALA A 53 -3.28 -5.04 -0.57
N GLY A 54 -2.86 -6.28 -0.36
CA GLY A 54 -2.19 -7.11 -1.36
C GLY A 54 -0.67 -7.03 -1.32
N LEU A 55 -0.08 -6.68 -0.17
CA LEU A 55 1.36 -6.85 0.06
C LEU A 55 1.69 -8.34 0.27
N ASP A 56 2.73 -8.86 -0.39
CA ASP A 56 3.10 -10.28 -0.25
C ASP A 56 3.97 -10.53 0.98
N ILE A 57 4.95 -9.65 1.20
CA ILE A 57 5.93 -9.80 2.27
C ILE A 57 6.13 -8.46 2.96
N LEU A 58 6.14 -8.48 4.29
CA LEU A 58 6.46 -7.33 5.11
C LEU A 58 7.65 -7.66 6.01
N HIS A 59 8.75 -6.95 5.85
CA HIS A 59 9.93 -7.08 6.70
C HIS A 59 10.05 -5.92 7.68
N GLU A 60 10.55 -6.23 8.87
CA GLU A 60 10.99 -5.20 9.81
C GLU A 60 12.33 -4.62 9.37
N LYS A 61 12.51 -3.33 9.60
CA LYS A 61 13.79 -2.65 9.41
C LYS A 61 14.79 -3.08 10.51
N PRO A 62 16.11 -3.05 10.24
CA PRO A 62 16.72 -2.76 8.94
C PRO A 62 16.50 -3.91 7.95
N LEU A 63 16.41 -3.55 6.67
CA LEU A 63 16.40 -4.51 5.57
C LEU A 63 17.85 -4.98 5.37
N THR A 64 18.21 -6.11 5.97
CA THR A 64 19.55 -6.68 5.87
C THR A 64 19.75 -7.35 4.51
N LEU A 65 21.00 -7.52 4.08
CA LEU A 65 21.32 -8.25 2.85
C LEU A 65 20.74 -9.67 2.85
N ALA A 66 20.73 -10.33 4.02
CA ALA A 66 20.11 -11.65 4.18
C ALA A 66 18.59 -11.62 3.88
N LYS A 67 17.86 -10.60 4.34
CA LYS A 67 16.42 -10.43 4.04
C LYS A 67 16.20 -10.17 2.54
N VAL A 68 17.07 -9.37 1.92
CA VAL A 68 17.01 -9.09 0.48
C VAL A 68 17.26 -10.35 -0.34
N ASN A 69 18.32 -11.11 -0.04
CA ASN A 69 18.61 -12.37 -0.72
C ASN A 69 17.44 -13.35 -0.58
N SER A 70 16.86 -13.46 0.62
CA SER A 70 15.69 -14.31 0.86
C SER A 70 14.47 -13.92 0.01
N ILE A 71 14.29 -12.64 -0.31
CA ILE A 71 13.21 -12.19 -1.22
C ILE A 71 13.51 -12.60 -2.66
N LEU A 72 14.76 -12.40 -3.10
CA LEU A 72 15.19 -12.59 -4.49
C LEU A 72 15.34 -14.06 -4.87
N GLU A 73 15.72 -14.92 -3.94
CA GLU A 73 15.87 -16.37 -4.14
C GLU A 73 14.51 -17.09 -4.22
N GLN A 74 13.41 -16.41 -3.88
CA GLN A 74 12.08 -16.99 -4.04
C GLN A 74 11.69 -17.02 -5.52
N PRO A 75 11.32 -18.19 -6.08
CA PRO A 75 10.94 -18.30 -7.48
C PRO A 75 9.79 -17.36 -7.81
N GLN A 76 9.90 -16.64 -8.94
CA GLN A 76 8.78 -15.93 -9.55
C GLN A 76 7.91 -16.99 -10.24
N ASN A 77 6.72 -17.25 -9.70
CA ASN A 77 5.75 -18.19 -10.30
C ASN A 77 4.83 -17.46 -11.27
#